data_AF-A0A4R2H3S7-F1
#
_entry.id   AF-A0A4R2H3S7-F1
#
_cell.length_a   1.000
_cell.length_b   1.000
_cell.length_c   1.000
_cell.angle_alpha   90.00
_cell.angle_beta   90.00
_cell.angle_gamma   90.00
#
_symmetry.space_group_name_H-M   'P 1'
#
loop_
_entity.id
_entity.type
_entity.pdbx_description
1 polymer ?
#
loop_
_entity_poly.entity_id
_entity_poly.type
_entity_poly.pdbx_seq_one_letter_code
_entity_poly.pdbx_strand_id
1 'polypeptide(L)'
;MKIIKPKISGITYEPKVKELCLIADLKFVYDLNIRKFHLDENPHGEPCLKEIFDIIVDEIFSNLSFKSSYRNKETIFKLESQNEIDNLVFKVISSLNLSVIDQDEMDKFQLFFEEGRFKELDIYKQNEKYELIDSLAVTGDEDEIILIKQNPWGRFKVDHLACSDQKQLDYSLTNGELGIYQLDINDAIYSLFSKFIERVKFRK
;
A
#
# COMPACT_ATOMS: atom_id res chain seq x y z
N MET A 1 7.47 -26.19 -3.45
CA MET A 1 6.46 -25.29 -2.84
C MET A 1 7.15 -24.44 -1.80
N LYS A 2 6.89 -23.13 -1.80
CA LYS A 2 7.38 -22.18 -0.79
C LYS A 2 6.21 -21.65 0.02
N ILE A 3 6.26 -21.80 1.34
CA ILE A 3 5.25 -21.25 2.25
C ILE A 3 5.85 -20.01 2.91
N ILE A 4 5.10 -18.91 2.89
CA ILE A 4 5.49 -17.61 3.42
C ILE A 4 4.39 -17.17 4.39
N LYS A 5 4.79 -16.66 5.55
CA LYS A 5 3.89 -16.02 6.51
C LYS A 5 4.27 -14.54 6.54
N PRO A 6 3.54 -13.68 5.81
CA PRO A 6 3.92 -12.28 5.66
C PRO A 6 4.15 -11.61 7.01
N LYS A 7 5.26 -10.90 7.13
CA LYS A 7 5.52 -10.01 8.26
C LYS A 7 5.28 -8.56 7.89
N ILE A 8 5.60 -8.18 6.66
CA ILE A 8 5.42 -6.84 6.14
C ILE A 8 4.38 -6.89 5.02
N SER A 9 3.38 -6.02 5.13
CA SER A 9 2.38 -5.86 4.09
C SER A 9 2.09 -4.40 3.82
N GLY A 10 1.58 -4.09 2.63
CA GLY A 10 1.32 -2.71 2.30
C GLY A 10 0.95 -2.48 0.84
N ILE A 11 0.89 -1.20 0.52
CA ILE A 11 0.59 -0.69 -0.80
C ILE A 11 1.50 0.50 -1.09
N THR A 12 1.99 0.57 -2.32
CA THR A 12 2.75 1.72 -2.82
C THR A 12 2.20 2.13 -4.17
N TYR A 13 2.14 3.43 -4.42
CA TYR A 13 1.65 3.99 -5.66
C TYR A 13 2.56 5.13 -6.11
N GLU A 14 3.01 5.07 -7.36
CA GLU A 14 3.90 6.05 -7.99
C GLU A 14 3.37 6.36 -9.40
N PRO A 15 2.67 7.50 -9.58
CA PRO A 15 2.04 7.84 -10.85
C PRO A 15 3.07 8.08 -11.96
N LYS A 16 4.23 8.65 -11.63
CA LYS A 16 5.28 9.01 -12.61
C LYS A 16 5.73 7.83 -13.46
N VAL A 17 5.84 6.66 -12.83
CA VAL A 17 6.22 5.40 -13.51
C VAL A 17 5.04 4.46 -13.69
N LYS A 18 3.81 4.91 -13.40
CA LYS A 18 2.56 4.13 -13.46
C LYS A 18 2.65 2.83 -12.67
N GLU A 19 3.26 2.90 -11.50
CA GLU A 19 3.51 1.72 -10.66
C GLU A 19 2.52 1.69 -9.49
N LEU A 20 1.77 0.59 -9.41
CA LEU A 20 1.00 0.20 -8.22
C LEU A 20 1.58 -1.12 -7.73
N CYS A 21 2.01 -1.16 -6.47
CA CYS A 21 2.48 -2.39 -5.86
C CYS A 21 1.68 -2.76 -4.62
N LEU A 22 1.54 -4.06 -4.42
CA LEU A 22 1.09 -4.67 -3.18
C LEU A 22 2.22 -5.47 -2.57
N ILE A 23 2.30 -5.45 -1.25
CA ILE A 23 3.40 -6.05 -0.51
C ILE A 23 2.80 -7.02 0.51
N ALA A 24 3.38 -8.22 0.59
CA ALA A 24 3.09 -9.25 1.59
C ALA A 24 4.34 -10.15 1.75
N ASP A 25 5.44 -9.56 2.25
CA ASP A 25 6.86 -9.98 2.16
C ASP A 25 7.40 -10.16 0.73
N LEU A 26 6.54 -10.49 -0.22
CA LEU A 26 6.78 -10.43 -1.65
C LEU A 26 6.24 -9.10 -2.20
N LYS A 27 6.92 -8.52 -3.20
CA LYS A 27 6.46 -7.34 -3.93
C LYS A 27 5.72 -7.77 -5.19
N PHE A 28 4.45 -7.39 -5.30
CA PHE A 28 3.60 -7.64 -6.46
C PHE A 28 3.37 -6.32 -7.21
N VAL A 29 3.81 -6.24 -8.46
CA VAL A 29 3.69 -5.04 -9.29
C VAL A 29 2.52 -5.23 -10.26
N TYR A 30 1.60 -4.29 -10.32
CA TYR A 30 0.45 -4.35 -11.22
C TYR A 30 0.84 -3.87 -12.63
N ASP A 31 0.66 -4.72 -13.63
CA ASP A 31 0.83 -4.36 -15.04
C ASP A 31 -0.51 -3.94 -15.63
N LEU A 32 -0.65 -2.65 -15.96
CA LEU A 32 -1.86 -2.08 -16.54
C LEU A 32 -2.18 -2.61 -17.94
N ASN A 33 -1.17 -3.02 -18.71
CA ASN A 33 -1.35 -3.45 -20.10
C ASN A 33 -2.10 -4.78 -20.15
N ILE A 34 -1.74 -5.70 -19.25
CA ILE A 34 -2.35 -7.04 -19.18
C ILE A 34 -3.30 -7.21 -17.99
N ARG A 35 -3.42 -6.19 -17.13
CA ARG A 35 -4.29 -6.12 -15.95
C ARG A 35 -4.06 -7.26 -14.97
N LYS A 36 -2.79 -7.59 -14.73
CA LYS A 36 -2.37 -8.67 -13.83
C LYS A 36 -1.21 -8.22 -12.98
N PHE A 37 -1.02 -8.91 -11.86
CA PHE A 37 0.18 -8.74 -11.04
C PHE A 37 1.35 -9.57 -11.57
N HIS A 38 2.55 -9.02 -11.42
CA HIS A 38 3.82 -9.70 -11.54
C HIS A 38 4.49 -9.78 -10.17
N LEU A 39 5.23 -10.86 -9.91
CA LEU A 39 6.12 -10.96 -8.77
C LEU A 39 7.45 -10.30 -9.12
N ASP A 40 7.92 -9.36 -8.30
CA ASP A 40 9.29 -8.87 -8.37
C ASP A 40 10.22 -9.77 -7.55
N GLU A 41 11.10 -10.51 -8.23
CA GLU A 41 12.05 -11.43 -7.58
C GLU A 41 13.29 -10.72 -7.02
N ASN A 42 13.48 -9.44 -7.33
CA ASN A 42 14.62 -8.65 -6.89
C ASN A 42 14.18 -7.28 -6.35
N PRO A 43 13.36 -7.24 -5.28
CA PRO A 43 12.75 -6.01 -4.78
C PRO A 43 13.75 -4.98 -4.24
N HIS A 44 15.02 -5.36 -4.04
CA HIS A 44 16.09 -4.49 -3.52
C HIS A 44 17.11 -4.08 -4.59
N GLY A 45 16.93 -4.51 -5.84
CA GLY A 45 17.81 -4.17 -6.96
C GLY A 45 17.00 -3.74 -8.18
N GLU A 46 17.52 -4.02 -9.36
CA GLU A 46 16.75 -3.83 -10.59
C GLU A 46 15.55 -4.79 -10.61
N PRO A 47 14.31 -4.28 -10.83
CA PRO A 47 13.11 -5.11 -10.82
C PRO A 47 13.21 -6.29 -11.78
N CYS A 48 12.90 -7.48 -11.27
CA CYS A 48 12.87 -8.72 -12.05
C CYS A 48 11.44 -9.26 -12.03
N LEU A 49 10.59 -8.72 -12.90
CA LEU A 49 9.17 -9.04 -12.94
C LEU A 49 8.94 -10.41 -13.57
N LYS A 50 8.23 -11.28 -12.85
CA LYS A 50 7.78 -12.59 -13.31
C LYS A 50 6.27 -12.68 -13.26
N GLU A 51 5.67 -13.23 -14.31
CA GLU A 51 4.24 -13.49 -14.32
C GLU A 51 3.85 -14.41 -13.14
N ILE A 52 2.72 -14.10 -12.50
CA ILE A 52 2.05 -15.03 -11.59
C ILE A 52 0.79 -15.56 -12.26
N PHE A 53 0.51 -16.84 -12.05
CA PHE A 53 -0.64 -17.52 -12.64
C PHE A 53 -1.20 -18.58 -11.70
N ASP A 54 -2.36 -19.15 -12.06
CA ASP A 54 -3.11 -20.08 -11.21
C ASP A 54 -3.34 -19.53 -9.79
N ILE A 55 -3.76 -18.27 -9.70
CA ILE A 55 -4.05 -17.60 -8.43
C ILE A 55 -5.27 -18.25 -7.78
N ILE A 56 -5.10 -18.75 -6.56
CA ILE A 56 -6.14 -19.38 -5.76
C ILE A 56 -6.15 -18.72 -4.38
N VAL A 57 -7.33 -18.28 -3.95
CA VAL A 57 -7.58 -17.77 -2.60
C VAL A 57 -8.68 -18.58 -1.92
N ASP A 58 -8.65 -18.68 -0.60
CA ASP A 58 -9.76 -19.21 0.18
C ASP A 58 -10.86 -18.17 0.40
N GLU A 59 -12.01 -18.58 0.93
CA GLU A 59 -13.21 -17.73 1.08
C GLU A 59 -12.98 -16.50 1.97
N ILE A 60 -12.12 -16.64 2.98
CA ILE A 60 -11.78 -15.58 3.93
C ILE A 60 -10.49 -14.83 3.58
N PHE A 61 -9.89 -15.14 2.43
CA PHE A 61 -8.62 -14.58 1.95
C PHE A 61 -7.47 -14.71 2.95
N SER A 62 -7.43 -15.78 3.74
CA SER A 62 -6.33 -16.09 4.68
C SER A 62 -5.18 -16.86 4.01
N ASN A 63 -5.44 -17.44 2.83
CA ASN A 63 -4.46 -18.15 2.02
C ASN A 63 -4.47 -17.60 0.60
N LEU A 64 -3.29 -17.32 0.05
CA LEU A 64 -3.07 -17.03 -1.37
C LEU A 64 -2.05 -18.02 -1.92
N SER A 65 -2.41 -18.74 -2.98
CA SER A 65 -1.49 -19.62 -3.71
C SER A 65 -1.39 -19.20 -5.17
N PHE A 66 -0.18 -19.24 -5.72
CA PHE A 66 0.06 -18.95 -7.14
C PHE A 66 1.32 -19.66 -7.61
N LYS A 67 1.49 -19.74 -8.93
CA LYS A 67 2.72 -20.21 -9.59
C LYS A 67 3.48 -19.04 -10.19
N SER A 68 4.81 -19.11 -10.15
CA SER A 68 5.69 -18.18 -10.87
C SER A 68 7.03 -18.85 -11.20
N SER A 69 7.84 -18.23 -12.06
CA SER A 69 9.16 -18.73 -12.48
C SER A 69 10.26 -18.18 -11.59
N TYR A 70 10.60 -18.93 -10.53
CA TYR A 70 11.61 -18.56 -9.55
C TYR A 70 12.95 -19.25 -9.79
N ARG A 71 14.00 -18.45 -9.99
CA ARG A 71 15.35 -18.95 -10.37
C ARG A 71 15.28 -19.93 -11.55
N ASN A 72 14.50 -19.56 -12.58
CA ASN A 72 14.25 -20.34 -13.79
C ASN A 72 13.57 -21.70 -13.55
N LYS A 73 12.83 -21.84 -12.44
CA LYS A 73 12.02 -23.03 -12.14
C LYS A 73 10.61 -22.62 -11.75
N GLU A 74 9.62 -23.31 -12.32
CA GLU A 74 8.24 -23.16 -11.86
C GLU A 74 8.17 -23.51 -10.37
N THR A 75 7.65 -22.56 -9.60
CA THR A 75 7.54 -22.67 -8.14
C THR A 75 6.14 -22.26 -7.72
N ILE A 76 5.51 -23.13 -6.93
CA ILE A 76 4.27 -22.80 -6.23
C ILE A 76 4.62 -22.03 -4.96
N PHE A 77 4.09 -20.82 -4.85
CA PHE A 77 4.12 -19.98 -3.66
C PHE A 77 2.79 -20.11 -2.93
N LYS A 78 2.85 -20.16 -1.60
CA LYS A 78 1.69 -20.10 -0.71
C LYS A 78 1.97 -19.05 0.37
N LEU A 79 1.13 -18.03 0.44
CA LEU A 79 1.13 -17.04 1.50
C LEU A 79 0.00 -17.36 2.46
N GLU A 80 0.30 -17.42 3.75
CA GLU A 80 -0.66 -17.75 4.81
C GLU A 80 -0.61 -16.67 5.88
N SER A 81 -1.77 -16.08 6.20
CA SER A 81 -1.87 -15.13 7.30
C SER A 81 -3.24 -15.18 7.96
N GLN A 82 -3.31 -14.63 9.17
CA GLN A 82 -4.56 -14.35 9.88
C GLN A 82 -4.76 -12.84 10.08
N ASN A 83 -3.82 -12.01 9.62
CA ASN A 83 -3.92 -10.57 9.75
C ASN A 83 -4.85 -10.01 8.68
N GLU A 84 -5.74 -9.12 9.09
CA GLU A 84 -6.71 -8.46 8.22
C GLU A 84 -6.08 -7.73 7.02
N ILE A 85 -4.90 -7.14 7.20
CA ILE A 85 -4.16 -6.43 6.14
C ILE A 85 -3.68 -7.40 5.07
N ASP A 86 -3.10 -8.53 5.48
CA ASP A 86 -2.60 -9.53 4.55
C ASP A 86 -3.75 -10.11 3.73
N ASN A 87 -4.89 -10.34 4.39
CA ASN A 87 -6.10 -10.81 3.72
C ASN A 87 -6.65 -9.78 2.72
N LEU A 88 -6.56 -8.48 3.04
CA LEU A 88 -6.88 -7.41 2.09
C LEU A 88 -5.94 -7.46 0.89
N VAL A 89 -4.63 -7.59 1.10
CA VAL A 89 -3.65 -7.73 0.01
C VAL A 89 -3.98 -8.93 -0.87
N PHE A 90 -4.24 -10.11 -0.29
CA PHE A 90 -4.57 -11.32 -1.05
C PHE A 90 -5.85 -11.15 -1.88
N LYS A 91 -6.87 -10.53 -1.28
CA LYS A 91 -8.11 -10.18 -1.98
C LYS A 91 -7.82 -9.28 -3.18
N VAL A 92 -7.03 -8.23 -3.01
CA VAL A 92 -6.73 -7.29 -4.10
C VAL A 92 -5.92 -7.99 -5.20
N ILE A 93 -4.91 -8.80 -4.86
CA ILE A 93 -4.13 -9.57 -5.85
C ILE A 93 -5.04 -10.45 -6.72
N SER A 94 -6.02 -11.12 -6.10
CA SER A 94 -6.92 -12.05 -6.80
C SER A 94 -8.02 -11.38 -7.64
N SER A 95 -8.36 -10.12 -7.36
CA SER A 95 -9.60 -9.51 -7.89
C SER A 95 -9.45 -8.11 -8.49
N LEU A 96 -8.27 -7.47 -8.37
CA LEU A 96 -8.05 -6.14 -8.91
C LEU A 96 -8.12 -6.15 -10.43
N ASN A 97 -9.04 -5.36 -10.96
CA ASN A 97 -9.19 -5.09 -12.38
C ASN A 97 -9.15 -3.59 -12.61
N LEU A 98 -7.97 -3.01 -12.41
CA LEU A 98 -7.73 -1.60 -12.67
C LEU A 98 -7.43 -1.40 -14.15
N SER A 99 -8.20 -0.54 -14.80
CA SER A 99 -8.08 -0.30 -16.25
C SER A 99 -7.12 0.82 -16.61
N VAL A 100 -6.93 1.79 -15.72
CA VAL A 100 -6.17 3.03 -15.97
C VAL A 100 -5.50 3.49 -14.67
N ILE A 101 -4.24 3.92 -14.80
CA ILE A 101 -3.61 4.91 -13.92
C ILE A 101 -3.51 6.17 -14.77
N ASP A 102 -4.17 7.23 -14.35
CA ASP A 102 -4.31 8.45 -15.14
C ASP A 102 -2.96 9.20 -15.14
N GLN A 103 -2.66 9.85 -16.26
CA GLN A 103 -1.37 10.53 -16.44
C GLN A 103 -1.32 11.86 -15.69
N ASP A 104 -2.48 12.37 -15.30
CA ASP A 104 -2.62 13.64 -14.59
C ASP A 104 -2.53 13.47 -13.07
N GLU A 105 -2.43 12.24 -12.55
CA GLU A 105 -2.22 11.98 -11.11
C GLU A 105 -0.81 12.40 -10.69
N MET A 106 -0.70 13.24 -9.66
CA MET A 106 0.58 13.79 -9.22
C MET A 106 1.05 13.23 -7.87
N ASP A 107 0.13 12.75 -7.04
CA ASP A 107 0.45 12.38 -5.67
C ASP A 107 0.91 10.92 -5.56
N LYS A 108 2.07 10.72 -4.92
CA LYS A 108 2.64 9.42 -4.60
C LYS A 108 2.32 9.07 -3.14
N PHE A 109 2.09 7.79 -2.85
CA PHE A 109 2.05 7.33 -1.46
C PHE A 109 2.68 5.94 -1.25
N GLN A 110 3.05 5.69 -0.01
CA GLN A 110 3.38 4.37 0.50
C GLN A 110 2.75 4.17 1.87
N LEU A 111 2.20 2.99 2.10
CA LEU A 111 1.52 2.63 3.34
C LEU A 111 1.88 1.20 3.72
N PHE A 112 2.49 1.06 4.88
CA PHE A 112 3.07 -0.19 5.38
C PHE A 112 2.49 -0.60 6.73
N PHE A 113 2.41 -1.91 6.88
CA PHE A 113 2.04 -2.61 8.10
C PHE A 113 3.10 -3.65 8.41
N GLU A 114 3.39 -3.84 9.70
CA GLU A 114 4.30 -4.87 10.20
C GLU A 114 3.58 -5.69 11.26
N GLU A 115 3.56 -7.01 11.04
CA GLU A 115 2.83 -7.99 11.85
C GLU A 115 1.35 -7.58 12.07
N GLY A 116 0.72 -7.06 11.01
CA GLY A 116 -0.68 -6.61 11.02
C GLY A 116 -0.93 -5.26 11.71
N ARG A 117 0.12 -4.56 12.16
CA ARG A 117 0.03 -3.24 12.81
C ARG A 117 0.50 -2.14 11.88
N PHE A 118 -0.11 -0.96 11.98
CA PHE A 118 0.31 0.20 11.21
C PHE A 118 1.77 0.54 11.53
N LYS A 119 2.58 0.74 10.48
CA LYS A 119 4.00 1.07 10.60
C LYS A 119 4.30 2.46 10.05
N GLU A 120 3.84 2.74 8.83
CA GLU A 120 4.24 3.96 8.13
C GLU A 120 3.23 4.31 7.04
N LEU A 121 2.98 5.61 6.89
CA LEU A 121 2.30 6.22 5.77
C LEU A 121 3.10 7.45 5.35
N ASP A 122 3.56 7.46 4.11
CA ASP A 122 4.06 8.69 3.50
C ASP A 122 3.21 9.04 2.28
N ILE A 123 2.87 10.32 2.18
CA ILE A 123 2.20 10.91 1.03
C ILE A 123 3.07 12.07 0.56
N TYR A 124 3.37 12.09 -0.74
CA TYR A 124 4.22 13.09 -1.37
C TYR A 124 3.41 13.84 -2.41
N LYS A 125 3.31 15.16 -2.23
CA LYS A 125 2.72 16.07 -3.21
C LYS A 125 3.76 16.50 -4.21
N GLN A 126 3.45 16.35 -5.48
CA GLN A 126 4.37 16.67 -6.56
C GLN A 126 3.76 17.70 -7.51
N ASN A 127 4.60 18.48 -8.19
CA ASN A 127 4.16 19.34 -9.29
C ASN A 127 4.16 18.55 -10.62
N GLU A 128 3.77 19.21 -11.71
CA GLU A 128 3.79 18.67 -13.08
C GLU A 128 5.17 18.17 -13.56
N LYS A 129 6.25 18.60 -12.90
CA LYS A 129 7.63 18.12 -13.15
C LYS A 129 8.03 16.96 -12.23
N TYR A 130 7.10 16.47 -11.41
CA TYR A 130 7.31 15.49 -10.36
C TYR A 130 8.29 15.93 -9.26
N GLU A 131 8.43 17.24 -9.04
CA GLU A 131 9.23 17.80 -7.95
C GLU A 131 8.37 17.85 -6.67
N LEU A 132 8.95 17.48 -5.53
CA LEU A 132 8.28 17.48 -4.23
C LEU A 132 7.90 18.92 -3.81
N ILE A 133 6.62 19.14 -3.54
CA ILE A 133 6.07 20.41 -3.04
C ILE A 133 5.75 20.32 -1.54
N ASP A 134 5.16 19.20 -1.12
CA ASP A 134 4.75 18.97 0.26
C ASP A 134 4.79 17.47 0.56
N SER A 135 4.85 17.12 1.84
CA SER A 135 4.85 15.74 2.28
C SER A 135 4.17 15.60 3.62
N LEU A 136 3.40 14.52 3.77
CA LEU A 136 2.84 14.08 5.03
C LEU A 136 3.45 12.71 5.36
N ALA A 137 4.10 12.61 6.50
CA ALA A 137 4.66 11.36 7.01
C ALA A 137 3.98 11.02 8.35
N VAL A 138 3.42 9.82 8.46
CA VAL A 138 2.82 9.29 9.68
C VAL A 138 3.48 7.96 10.01
N THR A 139 4.08 7.86 11.19
CA THR A 139 4.79 6.66 11.63
C THR A 139 4.10 6.06 12.85
N GLY A 140 4.05 4.73 12.93
CA GLY A 140 3.84 4.01 14.17
C GLY A 140 5.15 3.96 14.95
N ASP A 141 5.17 4.49 16.17
CA ASP A 141 6.31 4.50 17.09
C ASP A 141 5.86 3.82 18.40
N GLU A 142 6.26 2.55 18.58
CA GLU A 142 5.81 1.67 19.66
C GLU A 142 4.28 1.54 19.79
N ASP A 143 3.67 2.40 20.62
CA ASP A 143 2.25 2.44 20.95
C ASP A 143 1.55 3.70 20.42
N GLU A 144 2.27 4.60 19.76
CA GLU A 144 1.76 5.88 19.28
C GLU A 144 1.81 5.99 17.76
N ILE A 145 0.87 6.74 17.21
CA ILE A 145 0.90 7.15 15.80
C ILE A 145 1.28 8.62 15.77
N ILE A 146 2.36 8.94 15.04
CA ILE A 146 2.99 10.27 15.04
C ILE A 146 2.96 10.84 13.63
N LEU A 147 2.36 12.01 13.47
CA LEU A 147 2.45 12.84 12.27
C LEU A 147 3.71 13.70 12.35
N ILE A 148 4.52 13.67 11.30
CA ILE A 148 5.68 14.53 11.08
C ILE A 148 5.29 15.58 10.04
N LYS A 149 5.24 16.85 10.45
CA LYS A 149 5.10 17.98 9.53
C LYS A 149 6.47 18.60 9.28
N GLN A 150 6.73 19.03 8.06
CA GLN A 150 7.98 19.74 7.71
C GLN A 150 7.89 21.25 7.92
N ASN A 151 6.69 21.85 7.80
CA ASN A 151 6.51 23.29 7.95
C ASN A 151 5.16 23.66 8.60
N PRO A 152 5.15 24.17 9.86
CA PRO A 152 6.29 24.19 10.78
C PRO A 152 6.75 22.76 11.11
N TRP A 153 8.05 22.57 11.35
CA TRP A 153 8.55 21.27 11.75
C TRP A 153 7.96 20.85 13.10
N GLY A 154 7.43 19.64 13.16
CA GLY A 154 6.91 19.10 14.42
C GLY A 154 6.52 17.64 14.34
N ARG A 155 6.49 17.00 15.52
CA ARG A 155 5.98 15.65 15.75
C ARG A 155 4.69 15.76 16.55
N PHE A 156 3.60 15.27 16.01
CA PHE A 156 2.26 15.41 16.59
C PHE A 156 1.62 14.05 16.76
N LYS A 157 1.15 13.74 17.97
CA LYS A 157 0.45 12.48 18.21
C LYS A 157 -0.93 12.53 17.56
N VAL A 158 -1.19 11.54 16.71
CA VAL A 158 -2.42 11.37 15.94
C VAL A 158 -3.38 10.52 16.77
N ASP A 159 -4.60 11.01 16.94
CA ASP A 159 -5.69 10.33 17.62
C ASP A 159 -6.59 9.59 16.63
N HIS A 160 -6.73 10.12 15.41
CA HIS A 160 -7.55 9.53 14.37
C HIS A 160 -7.01 9.80 12.97
N LEU A 161 -7.22 8.83 12.06
CA LEU A 161 -7.04 8.95 10.61
C LEU A 161 -8.28 8.41 9.91
N ALA A 162 -8.79 9.15 8.93
CA ALA A 162 -9.91 8.73 8.10
C ALA A 162 -9.76 9.25 6.67
N CYS A 163 -10.35 8.53 5.72
CA CYS A 163 -10.53 9.01 4.36
C CYS A 163 -11.95 9.55 4.20
N SER A 164 -12.12 10.67 3.50
CA SER A 164 -13.44 11.25 3.19
C SER A 164 -13.81 11.08 1.71
N ASP A 165 -15.06 11.35 1.34
CA ASP A 165 -15.52 11.26 -0.06
C ASP A 165 -14.84 12.28 -0.99
N GLN A 166 -14.13 13.27 -0.44
CA GLN A 166 -13.46 14.33 -1.19
C GLN A 166 -12.02 14.01 -1.57
N LYS A 167 -11.60 12.73 -1.56
CA LYS A 167 -10.21 12.32 -1.80
C LYS A 167 -9.20 12.96 -0.86
N GLN A 168 -9.50 12.99 0.43
CA GLN A 168 -8.64 13.59 1.44
C GLN A 168 -8.44 12.64 2.61
N LEU A 169 -7.24 12.71 3.19
CA LEU A 169 -6.93 12.11 4.47
C LEU A 169 -7.20 13.15 5.57
N ASP A 170 -8.20 12.88 6.39
CA ASP A 170 -8.53 13.67 7.57
C ASP A 170 -7.78 13.08 8.77
N TYR A 171 -7.20 13.94 9.60
CA TYR A 171 -6.56 13.54 10.85
C TYR A 171 -6.94 14.44 12.02
N SER A 172 -7.02 13.84 13.21
CA SER A 172 -7.10 14.58 14.47
C SER A 172 -5.84 14.33 15.30
N LEU A 173 -5.38 15.38 15.96
CA LEU A 173 -4.27 15.32 16.90
C LEU A 173 -4.79 15.24 18.33
N THR A 174 -4.01 14.70 19.25
CA THR A 174 -4.40 14.55 20.67
C THR A 174 -4.60 15.89 21.39
N ASN A 175 -4.07 16.99 20.84
CA ASN A 175 -4.31 18.35 21.33
C ASN A 175 -5.64 18.96 20.82
N GLY A 176 -6.42 18.20 20.04
CA GLY A 176 -7.70 18.63 19.47
C GLY A 176 -7.59 19.36 18.12
N GLU A 177 -6.38 19.59 17.60
CA GLU A 177 -6.21 20.13 16.26
C GLU A 177 -6.66 19.12 15.21
N LEU A 178 -7.30 19.64 14.16
CA LEU A 178 -7.73 18.88 13.00
C LEU A 178 -6.90 19.31 11.80
N GLY A 179 -6.67 18.37 10.88
CA GLY A 179 -6.08 18.69 9.61
C GLY A 179 -6.59 17.78 8.51
N ILE A 180 -6.36 18.24 7.28
CA ILE A 180 -6.73 17.55 6.06
C ILE A 180 -5.53 17.49 5.14
N TYR A 181 -5.44 16.43 4.35
CA TYR A 181 -4.47 16.30 3.28
C TYR A 181 -5.20 15.82 2.03
N GLN A 182 -5.43 16.73 1.09
CA GLN A 182 -6.05 16.42 -0.20
C GLN A 182 -5.12 15.51 -1.01
N LEU A 183 -5.63 14.47 -1.66
CA LEU A 183 -4.89 13.62 -2.58
C LEU A 183 -5.32 13.89 -4.02
N ASP A 184 -4.33 14.00 -4.91
CA ASP A 184 -4.50 14.09 -6.36
C ASP A 184 -4.22 12.73 -7.03
N ILE A 185 -5.18 11.83 -6.85
CA ILE A 185 -5.22 10.47 -7.42
C ILE A 185 -6.63 10.13 -7.89
N ASN A 186 -6.77 9.10 -8.72
CA ASN A 186 -8.01 8.62 -9.28
C ASN A 186 -8.84 7.84 -8.25
N ASP A 187 -10.13 7.68 -8.52
CA ASP A 187 -11.09 7.09 -7.57
C ASP A 187 -10.77 5.64 -7.22
N ALA A 188 -10.21 4.87 -8.18
CA ALA A 188 -9.90 3.47 -7.96
C ALA A 188 -8.69 3.31 -7.04
N ILE A 189 -7.64 4.12 -7.24
CA ILE A 189 -6.46 4.16 -6.36
C ILE A 189 -6.87 4.71 -4.98
N TYR A 190 -7.66 5.78 -4.93
CA TYR A 190 -8.15 6.33 -3.66
C TYR A 190 -9.03 5.33 -2.89
N SER A 191 -9.91 4.61 -3.57
CA SER A 191 -10.74 3.55 -2.95
C SER A 191 -9.87 2.42 -2.38
N LEU A 192 -8.80 2.06 -3.08
CA LEU A 192 -7.86 1.06 -2.60
C LEU A 192 -7.09 1.58 -1.38
N PHE A 193 -6.52 2.78 -1.45
CA PHE A 193 -5.84 3.47 -0.36
C PHE A 193 -6.72 3.55 0.90
N SER A 194 -7.97 3.98 0.75
CA SER A 194 -8.93 4.12 1.85
C SER A 194 -9.16 2.81 2.59
N LYS A 195 -9.26 1.68 1.88
CA LYS A 195 -9.42 0.35 2.49
C LYS A 195 -8.24 -0.05 3.37
N PHE A 196 -7.02 0.42 3.07
CA PHE A 196 -5.87 0.21 3.95
C PHE A 196 -5.91 1.17 5.15
N ILE A 197 -6.27 2.43 4.95
CA ILE A 197 -6.40 3.41 6.04
C ILE A 197 -7.45 2.97 7.07
N GLU A 198 -8.58 2.41 6.65
CA GLU A 198 -9.62 1.86 7.53
C GLU A 198 -9.12 0.77 8.49
N ARG A 199 -7.95 0.18 8.22
CA ARG A 199 -7.33 -0.86 9.05
C ARG A 199 -6.25 -0.34 9.99
N VAL A 200 -5.97 0.96 9.96
CA VAL A 200 -5.12 1.60 10.95
C VAL A 200 -5.85 1.58 12.29
N LYS A 201 -5.34 0.77 13.22
CA LYS A 201 -5.89 0.65 14.58
C LYS A 201 -5.05 1.50 15.54
N PHE A 202 -5.70 2.49 16.14
CA PHE A 202 -5.13 3.28 17.24
C PHE A 202 -5.27 2.50 18.54
N ARG A 203 -4.18 2.39 19.31
CA ARG A 203 -4.25 1.82 20.66
C ARG A 203 -4.87 2.86 21.59
N LYS A 204 -5.91 2.45 22.32
CA LYS A 204 -6.55 3.25 23.37
C LYS A 204 -5.86 3.01 24.70
#